data_AF-A0A5C9T1E0-F1
#
_entry.id   AF-A0A5C9T1E0-F1
#
_cell.length_a   1.000
_cell.length_b   1.000
_cell.length_c   1.000
_cell.angle_alpha   90.00
_cell.angle_beta   90.00
_cell.angle_gamma   90.00
#
_symmetry.space_group_name_H-M   'P 1'
#
loop_
_entity.id
_entity.type
_entity.pdbx_description
1 polymer ?
#
loop_
_entity_poly.entity_id
_entity_poly.type
_entity_poly.pdbx_seq_one_letter_code
_entity_poly.pdbx_strand_id
1 'polypeptide(L)'
;MDMDSMMDSMRQHIENSMLNVQQQLNVTESEKPLFEEYYKNVNKLVLEEVTWEKFEPYMITIYSNHFSEEELKGMIDFYSSDVGQSILKKMPVVMQESMLMSQSMLQRILPQMQTLTAAFESELKAHRNK
;
A
#
# COMPACT_ATOMS: atom_id res chain seq x y z
N MET A 1 5.27 -12.25 -8.31
CA MET A 1 4.27 -11.27 -7.86
C MET A 1 2.93 -11.96 -7.96
N ASP A 2 2.17 -11.99 -6.88
CA ASP A 2 0.85 -12.64 -6.89
C ASP A 2 -0.18 -11.64 -7.43
N MET A 3 -0.55 -11.82 -8.70
CA MET A 3 -1.46 -10.93 -9.41
C MET A 3 -2.90 -11.12 -8.97
N ASP A 4 -3.25 -12.32 -8.49
CA ASP A 4 -4.56 -12.60 -7.90
C ASP A 4 -4.71 -11.81 -6.61
N SER A 5 -3.69 -11.86 -5.73
CA SER A 5 -3.64 -11.03 -4.52
C SER A 5 -3.73 -9.53 -4.81
N MET A 6 -3.14 -9.06 -5.92
CA MET A 6 -3.24 -7.65 -6.33
C MET A 6 -4.68 -7.28 -6.74
N MET A 7 -5.34 -8.13 -7.54
CA MET A 7 -6.74 -7.91 -7.96
C MET A 7 -7.69 -8.00 -6.77
N ASP A 8 -7.48 -8.94 -5.84
CA ASP A 8 -8.24 -9.04 -4.60
C ASP A 8 -8.07 -7.79 -3.74
N SER A 9 -6.85 -7.26 -3.63
CA SER A 9 -6.57 -6.01 -2.93
C SER A 9 -7.32 -4.83 -3.56
N MET A 10 -7.42 -4.77 -4.90
CA MET A 10 -8.21 -3.74 -5.59
C MET A 10 -9.70 -3.86 -5.26
N ARG A 11 -10.25 -5.08 -5.26
CA ARG A 11 -11.66 -5.31 -4.88
C ARG A 11 -11.92 -4.88 -3.44
N GLN A 12 -11.09 -5.30 -2.50
CA GLN A 12 -11.18 -4.91 -1.10
C GLN A 12 -11.07 -3.39 -0.91
N HIS A 13 -10.22 -2.71 -1.68
CA HIS A 13 -10.13 -1.26 -1.62
C HIS A 13 -11.44 -0.57 -2.04
N ILE A 14 -12.12 -1.09 -3.06
CA ILE A 14 -13.41 -0.55 -3.52
C ILE A 14 -14.50 -0.84 -2.49
N GLU A 15 -14.52 -2.04 -1.89
CA GLU A 15 -15.44 -2.38 -0.79
C GLU A 15 -15.28 -1.44 0.40
N ASN A 16 -14.05 -1.20 0.84
CA ASN A 16 -13.77 -0.25 1.92
C ASN A 16 -14.16 1.18 1.54
N SER A 17 -13.99 1.57 0.28
CA SER A 17 -14.42 2.87 -0.22
C SER A 17 -15.94 3.02 -0.16
N MET A 18 -16.71 1.97 -0.45
CA MET A 18 -18.17 1.99 -0.32
C MET A 18 -18.60 2.17 1.14
N LEU A 19 -17.96 1.50 2.09
CA LEU A 19 -18.23 1.69 3.53
C LEU A 19 -17.94 3.13 3.96
N ASN A 20 -16.88 3.74 3.44
CA ASN A 20 -16.56 5.14 3.71
C ASN A 20 -17.61 6.10 3.12
N VAL A 21 -18.12 5.82 1.91
CA VAL A 21 -19.21 6.61 1.30
C VAL A 21 -20.48 6.53 2.16
N GLN A 22 -20.82 5.35 2.69
CA GLN A 22 -21.96 5.18 3.58
C GLN A 22 -21.87 6.11 4.81
N GLN A 23 -20.68 6.16 5.44
CA GLN A 23 -20.42 7.00 6.59
C GLN A 23 -20.44 8.48 6.21
N GLN A 24 -19.81 8.86 5.10
CA GLN A 24 -19.72 10.24 4.65
C GLN A 24 -21.08 10.85 4.33
N LEU A 25 -21.99 10.05 3.73
CA LEU A 25 -23.34 10.48 3.40
C LEU A 25 -24.30 10.43 4.61
N ASN A 26 -23.85 9.94 5.77
CA ASN A 26 -24.67 9.74 6.97
C ASN A 26 -25.97 8.97 6.67
N VAL A 27 -25.87 7.88 5.89
CA VAL A 27 -27.04 7.09 5.47
C VAL A 27 -27.87 6.67 6.68
N THR A 28 -29.12 7.12 6.70
CA THR A 28 -30.06 6.84 7.78
C THR A 28 -30.70 5.47 7.63
N GLU A 29 -31.40 5.00 8.67
CA GLU A 29 -32.08 3.70 8.63
C GLU A 29 -33.15 3.61 7.54
N SER A 30 -33.89 4.70 7.29
CA SER A 30 -34.87 4.77 6.20
C SER A 30 -34.25 4.71 4.80
N GLU A 31 -32.96 5.02 4.67
CA GLU A 31 -32.23 5.06 3.40
C GLU A 31 -31.40 3.80 3.14
N LYS A 32 -31.33 2.87 4.10
CA LYS A 32 -30.61 1.59 3.95
C LYS A 32 -30.99 0.83 2.67
N PRO A 33 -32.27 0.68 2.27
CA PRO A 33 -32.62 -0.03 1.05
C PRO A 33 -32.06 0.64 -0.22
N LEU A 34 -32.04 1.97 -0.25
CA LEU A 34 -31.46 2.74 -1.36
C LEU A 34 -29.95 2.52 -1.44
N PHE A 35 -29.28 2.51 -0.28
CA PHE A 35 -27.84 2.27 -0.21
C PHE A 35 -27.47 0.83 -0.57
N GLU A 36 -28.28 -0.16 -0.19
CA GLU A 36 -28.10 -1.57 -0.59
C GLU A 36 -28.20 -1.74 -2.10
N GLU A 37 -29.12 -1.04 -2.77
CA GLU A 37 -29.22 -1.04 -4.23
C GLU A 37 -27.99 -0.40 -4.89
N TYR A 38 -27.54 0.75 -4.38
CA TYR A 38 -26.29 1.37 -4.81
C TYR A 38 -25.10 0.42 -4.66
N TYR A 39 -24.94 -0.20 -3.49
CA TYR A 39 -23.87 -1.16 -3.20
C TYR A 39 -23.91 -2.35 -4.17
N LYS A 40 -25.08 -2.91 -4.42
CA LYS A 40 -25.26 -4.00 -5.40
C LYS A 40 -24.84 -3.59 -6.81
N ASN A 41 -25.21 -2.38 -7.24
CA ASN A 41 -24.87 -1.88 -8.56
C ASN A 41 -23.36 -1.64 -8.71
N VAL A 42 -22.70 -1.08 -7.69
CA VAL A 42 -21.24 -0.92 -7.69
C VAL A 42 -20.54 -2.28 -7.69
N ASN A 43 -20.96 -3.22 -6.85
CA ASN A 43 -20.39 -4.57 -6.84
C ASN A 43 -20.53 -5.28 -8.19
N LYS A 44 -21.68 -5.16 -8.84
CA LYS A 44 -21.88 -5.71 -10.18
C LYS A 44 -20.87 -5.10 -11.16
N LEU A 45 -20.72 -3.78 -11.16
CA LEU A 45 -19.74 -3.10 -12.01
C LEU A 45 -18.30 -3.56 -11.73
N VAL A 46 -17.93 -3.71 -10.45
CA VAL A 46 -16.59 -4.21 -10.06
C VAL A 46 -16.35 -5.63 -10.55
N LEU A 47 -17.35 -6.51 -10.48
CA LEU A 47 -17.26 -7.87 -11.01
C LEU A 47 -17.15 -7.89 -12.54
N GLU A 48 -17.74 -6.92 -13.24
CA GLU A 48 -17.70 -6.79 -14.71
C GLU A 48 -16.42 -6.11 -15.22
N GLU A 49 -15.87 -5.15 -14.47
CA GLU A 49 -14.76 -4.30 -14.93
C GLU A 49 -13.41 -4.68 -14.35
N VAL A 50 -13.36 -5.09 -13.09
CA VAL A 50 -12.11 -5.46 -12.41
C VAL A 50 -11.89 -6.95 -12.63
N THR A 51 -11.59 -7.37 -13.85
CA THR A 51 -11.32 -8.78 -14.19
C THR A 51 -9.90 -8.98 -14.69
N TRP A 52 -9.39 -10.21 -14.58
CA TRP A 52 -8.05 -10.54 -15.06
C TRP A 52 -7.94 -10.32 -16.57
N GLU A 53 -8.98 -10.69 -17.34
CA GLU A 53 -9.00 -10.56 -18.81
C GLU A 53 -8.85 -9.10 -19.27
N LYS A 54 -9.41 -8.16 -18.50
CA LYS A 54 -9.26 -6.73 -18.76
C LYS A 54 -7.91 -6.19 -18.28
N PHE A 55 -7.34 -6.78 -17.24
CA PHE A 55 -6.11 -6.31 -16.61
C PHE A 55 -4.82 -6.84 -17.27
N GLU A 56 -4.82 -8.10 -17.69
CA GLU A 56 -3.68 -8.82 -18.27
C GLU A 56 -3.00 -8.07 -19.42
N PRO A 57 -3.70 -7.50 -20.42
CA PRO A 57 -3.05 -6.84 -21.55
C PRO A 57 -2.20 -5.63 -21.12
N TYR A 58 -2.65 -4.90 -20.09
CA TYR A 58 -1.89 -3.79 -19.51
C TYR A 58 -0.63 -4.29 -18.83
N MET A 59 -0.72 -5.40 -18.09
CA MET A 59 0.44 -5.99 -17.42
C MET A 59 1.48 -6.50 -18.42
N ILE A 60 1.05 -7.18 -19.48
CA ILE A 60 1.93 -7.60 -20.58
C ILE A 60 2.65 -6.38 -21.16
N THR A 61 1.92 -5.29 -21.43
CA THR A 61 2.48 -4.07 -22.00
C THR A 61 3.49 -3.43 -21.05
N ILE A 62 3.15 -3.30 -19.76
CA ILE A 62 4.04 -2.71 -18.75
C ILE A 62 5.33 -3.52 -18.64
N TYR A 63 5.25 -4.84 -18.51
CA TYR A 63 6.45 -5.67 -18.37
C TYR A 63 7.28 -5.68 -19.65
N SER A 64 6.67 -5.81 -20.82
CA SER A 64 7.37 -5.78 -22.11
C SER A 64 8.07 -4.44 -22.39
N ASN A 65 7.56 -3.34 -21.84
CA ASN A 65 8.16 -2.01 -22.00
C ASN A 65 9.39 -1.78 -21.11
N HIS A 66 9.56 -2.56 -20.04
CA HIS A 66 10.59 -2.32 -19.03
C HIS A 66 11.61 -3.44 -18.90
N PHE A 67 11.28 -4.64 -19.35
CA PHE A 67 12.14 -5.82 -19.23
C PHE A 67 12.35 -6.46 -20.60
N SER A 68 13.59 -6.87 -20.85
CA SER A 68 13.93 -7.74 -21.96
C SER A 68 13.43 -9.17 -21.73
N GLU A 69 13.38 -9.97 -22.81
CA GLU A 69 13.03 -11.38 -22.73
C GLU A 69 13.96 -12.16 -21.79
N GLU A 70 15.27 -11.85 -21.81
CA GLU A 70 16.26 -12.48 -20.94
C GLU A 70 15.99 -12.17 -19.46
N GLU A 71 15.70 -10.91 -19.12
CA GLU A 71 15.35 -10.50 -17.76
C GLU A 71 14.06 -11.15 -17.28
N LEU A 72 13.02 -11.20 -18.13
CA LEU A 72 11.75 -11.87 -17.82
C LEU A 72 11.97 -13.36 -17.58
N LYS A 73 12.78 -14.02 -18.41
CA LYS A 73 13.13 -15.43 -18.22
C LYS A 73 13.89 -15.64 -16.91
N GLY A 74 14.87 -14.79 -16.61
CA GLY A 74 15.59 -14.83 -15.34
C GLY A 74 14.69 -14.64 -14.12
N MET A 75 13.71 -13.74 -14.20
CA MET A 75 12.69 -13.56 -13.17
C MET A 75 11.84 -14.81 -12.99
N ILE A 76 11.37 -15.43 -14.08
CA ILE A 76 10.58 -16.66 -14.04
C ILE A 76 11.39 -17.80 -13.41
N ASP A 77 12.62 -18.02 -13.88
CA ASP A 77 13.49 -19.10 -13.40
C ASP A 77 13.76 -18.95 -11.89
N PHE A 78 14.07 -17.72 -11.44
CA PHE A 78 14.30 -17.45 -10.03
C PHE A 78 13.04 -17.61 -9.19
N TYR A 79 11.95 -16.92 -9.54
CA TYR A 79 10.73 -16.94 -8.73
C TYR A 79 10.00 -18.28 -8.79
N SER A 80 10.24 -19.15 -9.77
CA SER A 80 9.71 -20.52 -9.79
C SER A 80 10.48 -21.48 -8.88
N SER A 81 11.69 -21.12 -8.44
CA SER A 81 12.47 -21.94 -7.52
C SER A 81 11.94 -21.89 -6.08
N ASP A 82 12.20 -22.92 -5.29
CA ASP A 82 11.87 -22.96 -3.86
C ASP A 82 12.44 -21.76 -3.08
N VAL A 83 13.65 -21.34 -3.45
CA VAL A 83 14.33 -20.18 -2.85
C VAL A 83 13.62 -18.89 -3.23
N GLY A 84 13.31 -18.69 -4.51
CA GLY A 84 12.59 -17.51 -4.99
C GLY A 84 11.19 -17.39 -4.38
N GLN A 85 10.45 -18.49 -4.29
CA GLN A 85 9.16 -18.56 -3.61
C GLN A 85 9.28 -18.26 -2.10
N SER A 86 10.30 -18.81 -1.43
CA SER A 86 10.58 -18.49 -0.02
C SER A 86 10.87 -17.01 0.17
N ILE A 87 11.64 -16.39 -0.72
CA ILE A 87 11.94 -14.95 -0.66
C ILE A 87 10.67 -14.14 -0.85
N LEU A 88 9.84 -14.43 -1.87
CA LEU A 88 8.57 -13.73 -2.09
C LEU A 88 7.67 -13.72 -0.85
N LYS A 89 7.60 -14.85 -0.13
CA LYS A 89 6.80 -14.97 1.10
C LYS A 89 7.41 -14.21 2.28
N LYS A 90 8.73 -14.12 2.37
CA LYS A 90 9.44 -13.50 3.50
C LYS A 90 9.64 -12.00 3.34
N MET A 91 9.73 -11.49 2.11
CA MET A 91 10.00 -10.06 1.86
C MET A 91 9.01 -9.11 2.54
N PRO A 92 7.68 -9.35 2.54
CA PRO A 92 6.75 -8.50 3.27
C PRO A 92 7.04 -8.46 4.78
N VAL A 93 7.38 -9.61 5.38
CA VAL A 93 7.73 -9.71 6.82
C VAL A 93 9.01 -8.96 7.12
N VAL A 94 10.06 -9.16 6.30
CA VAL A 94 11.33 -8.45 6.43
C VAL A 94 11.12 -6.94 6.35
N MET A 95 10.30 -6.47 5.41
CA MET A 95 9.99 -5.04 5.27
C MET A 95 9.21 -4.51 6.48
N GLN A 96 8.24 -5.27 6.98
CA GLN A 96 7.49 -4.92 8.19
C GLN A 96 8.40 -4.80 9.42
N GLU A 97 9.27 -5.78 9.66
CA GLU A 97 10.23 -5.77 10.76
C GLU A 97 11.23 -4.60 10.63
N SER A 98 11.68 -4.32 9.40
CA SER A 98 12.57 -3.19 9.11
C SER A 98 11.93 -1.83 9.44
N MET A 99 10.64 -1.68 9.15
CA MET A 99 9.88 -0.47 9.52
C MET A 99 9.77 -0.32 11.04
N LEU A 100 9.44 -1.40 11.76
CA LEU A 100 9.34 -1.38 13.22
C LEU A 100 10.69 -1.03 13.87
N MET A 101 11.78 -1.58 13.37
CA MET A 101 13.13 -1.23 13.85
C MET A 101 13.42 0.26 13.62
N SER A 102 13.11 0.79 12.44
CA SER A 102 13.31 2.20 12.11
C SER A 102 12.53 3.13 13.04
N GLN A 103 11.28 2.75 13.40
CA GLN A 103 10.48 3.50 14.38
C GLN A 103 11.13 3.49 15.77
N SER A 104 11.67 2.35 16.22
CA SER A 104 12.38 2.24 17.49
C SER A 104 13.66 3.10 17.52
N MET A 105 14.40 3.14 16.41
CA MET A 105 15.57 4.03 16.28
C MET A 105 15.16 5.50 16.37
N LEU A 106 14.08 5.92 15.71
CA LEU A 106 13.56 7.28 15.80
C LEU A 106 13.17 7.64 17.24
N GLN A 107 12.45 6.76 17.94
CA GLN A 107 12.08 6.97 19.34
C GLN A 107 13.30 7.18 20.24
N ARG A 108 14.42 6.51 19.95
CA ARG A 108 15.65 6.64 20.71
C ARG A 108 16.36 7.98 20.51
N ILE A 109 16.33 8.54 19.29
CA ILE A 109 17.04 9.79 18.97
C ILE A 109 16.22 11.03 19.29
N LEU A 110 14.89 10.94 19.35
CA LEU A 110 14.00 12.08 19.61
C LEU A 110 14.39 12.91 20.86
N PRO A 111 14.70 12.31 22.02
CA PRO A 111 15.13 13.08 23.19
C PRO A 111 16.48 13.79 23.00
N GLN A 112 17.41 13.18 22.26
CA GLN A 112 18.70 13.78 21.94
C GLN A 112 18.53 14.98 21.01
N MET A 113 17.66 14.86 20.01
CA MET A 113 17.28 15.97 19.14
C MET A 113 16.67 17.12 19.94
N GLN A 114 15.75 16.84 20.86
CA GLN A 114 15.17 17.86 21.74
C GLN A 114 16.24 18.58 22.58
N THR A 115 17.24 17.84 23.07
CA THR A 115 18.37 18.39 23.83
C THR A 115 19.21 19.32 22.96
N LEU A 116 19.53 18.91 21.73
CA LEU A 116 20.27 19.72 20.77
C LEU A 116 19.50 20.99 20.37
N THR A 117 18.18 20.88 20.17
CA THR A 117 17.31 22.04 19.89
C THR A 117 17.33 23.03 21.04
N ALA A 118 17.17 22.58 22.30
CA ALA A 118 17.22 23.45 23.46
C ALA A 118 18.57 24.16 23.62
N ALA A 119 19.68 23.46 23.38
CA ALA A 119 21.01 24.05 23.40
C ALA A 119 21.16 25.15 22.33
N PHE A 120 20.73 24.87 21.10
CA PHE A 120 20.76 25.83 20.00
C PHE A 120 19.91 27.07 20.29
N GLU A 121 18.71 26.92 20.86
CA GLU A 121 17.86 28.06 21.25
C GLU A 121 18.53 28.96 22.29
N SER A 122 19.24 28.37 23.25
CA SER A 122 19.99 29.09 24.27
C SER A 122 21.13 29.91 23.64
N GLU A 123 21.92 29.29 22.77
CA GLU A 123 23.01 29.97 22.04
C GLU A 123 22.49 31.11 21.17
N LEU A 124 21.37 30.90 20.47
CA LEU A 124 20.74 31.91 19.62
C LEU A 124 20.27 33.13 20.41
N LYS A 125 19.65 32.92 21.59
CA LYS A 125 19.25 34.01 22.49
C LYS A 125 20.45 34.79 22.99
N ALA A 126 21.53 34.11 23.40
CA ALA A 126 22.75 34.75 23.87
C ALA A 126 23.42 35.60 22.78
N HIS A 127 23.41 35.14 21.53
CA HIS A 127 23.94 35.89 20.40
C HIS A 127 23.11 37.15 20.08
N ARG A 128 21.77 37.09 20.21
CA ARG A 128 20.87 38.22 19.89
C ARG A 128 20.85 39.33 20.94
N ASN A 129 21.29 39.04 22.16
CA ASN A 129 21.34 39.99 23.27
C ASN A 129 22.72 40.70 23.39
N LYS A 130 23.63 40.46 22.44
CA LYS A 130 24.87 41.21 22.25
C LYS A 130 24.68 42.25 21.16
#